data_AF-A0A4Q5XPP4-F1
#
_entry.id   AF-A0A4Q5XPP4-F1
#
_cell.length_a   1.000
_cell.length_b   1.000
_cell.length_c   1.000
_cell.angle_alpha   90.00
_cell.angle_beta   90.00
_cell.angle_gamma   90.00
#
_symmetry.space_group_name_H-M   'P 1'
#
loop_
_entity.id
_entity.type
_entity.pdbx_description
1 polymer ?
#
loop_
_entity_poly.entity_id
_entity_poly.type
_entity_poly.pdbx_seq_one_letter_code
_entity_poly.pdbx_strand_id
1 'polypeptide(L)'
;MEVFASMTSDQELRYLRETMEEYQDAPTELDDMVKQWASADLIGMEELFVTEMKDEEPDLYAALLVNRNANWVPQIEQMLQGSGTTFIAVGAGHLIGPDSVIAMLAAKGIVAERVQ
;
A
#
# COMPACT_ATOMS: atom_id res chain seq x y z
N MET A 1 10.88 6.10 5.78
CA MET A 1 11.35 5.83 7.15
C MET A 1 11.35 7.08 8.03
N GLU A 2 11.25 8.29 7.47
CA GLU A 2 11.21 9.53 8.25
C GLU A 2 9.96 9.64 9.14
N VAL A 3 8.79 9.12 8.72
CA VAL A 3 7.56 9.13 9.53
C VAL A 3 7.75 8.52 10.92
N PHE A 4 8.32 7.33 11.02
CA PHE A 4 8.57 6.72 12.34
C PHE A 4 9.75 7.37 13.06
N ALA A 5 10.79 7.76 12.33
CA ALA A 5 11.99 8.36 12.93
C ALA A 5 11.80 9.81 13.42
N SER A 6 10.67 10.45 13.07
CA SER A 6 10.31 11.80 13.49
C SER A 6 9.24 11.84 14.59
N MET A 7 8.77 10.68 15.05
CA MET A 7 7.83 10.60 16.15
C MET A 7 8.45 11.08 17.46
N THR A 8 7.67 11.78 18.27
CA THR A 8 8.00 12.05 19.66
C THR A 8 7.87 10.78 20.49
N SER A 9 8.57 10.68 21.62
CA SER A 9 8.47 9.51 22.51
C SER A 9 7.04 9.23 23.00
N ASP A 10 6.21 10.27 23.14
CA ASP A 10 4.80 10.10 23.50
C ASP A 10 3.97 9.49 22.35
N GLN A 11 4.29 9.82 21.09
CA GLN A 11 3.67 9.20 19.92
C GLN A 11 4.14 7.74 19.78
N GLU A 12 5.42 7.46 19.95
CA GLU A 12 5.94 6.08 19.92
C GLU A 12 5.29 5.18 20.98
N LEU A 13 5.15 5.68 22.22
CA LEU A 13 4.51 4.94 23.31
C LEU A 13 3.01 4.74 23.09
N ARG A 14 2.33 5.69 22.45
CA ARG A 14 0.92 5.56 22.08
C ARG A 14 0.75 4.49 21.01
N TYR A 15 1.50 4.61 19.92
CA TYR A 15 1.46 3.67 18.81
C TYR A 15 1.75 2.24 19.27
N LEU A 16 2.73 2.05 20.16
CA LEU A 16 3.01 0.74 20.76
C LEU A 16 1.82 0.18 21.56
N ARG A 17 1.10 1.01 22.31
CA ARG A 17 -0.08 0.56 23.08
C ARG A 17 -1.24 0.17 22.16
N GLU A 18 -1.53 1.01 21.17
CA GLU A 18 -2.56 0.74 20.15
C GLU A 18 -2.26 -0.59 19.43
N THR A 19 -1.02 -0.78 18.96
CA THR A 19 -0.60 -2.05 18.35
C THR A 19 -0.75 -3.25 19.30
N MET A 20 -0.52 -3.08 20.61
CA MET A 20 -0.69 -4.16 21.59
C MET A 20 -2.17 -4.49 21.85
N GLU A 21 -3.06 -3.49 21.78
CA GLU A 21 -4.50 -3.67 21.94
C GLU A 21 -5.10 -4.37 20.71
N GLU A 22 -4.67 -3.98 19.51
CA GLU A 22 -5.09 -4.57 18.22
C GLU A 22 -4.54 -5.98 17.99
N TYR A 23 -3.43 -6.35 18.63
CA TYR A 23 -2.77 -7.64 18.41
C TYR A 23 -3.68 -8.86 18.61
N GLN A 24 -4.70 -8.74 19.48
CA GLN A 24 -5.67 -9.81 19.71
C GLN A 24 -6.56 -10.10 18.49
N ASP A 25 -6.80 -9.07 17.67
CA ASP A 25 -7.68 -9.12 16.50
C ASP A 25 -6.90 -9.45 15.21
N ALA A 26 -5.57 -9.28 15.24
CA ALA A 26 -4.67 -9.53 14.11
C ALA A 26 -4.85 -10.88 13.38
N PRO A 27 -5.12 -12.04 14.05
CA PRO A 27 -5.41 -13.28 13.33
C PRO A 27 -6.69 -13.21 12.48
N THR A 28 -7.74 -12.57 13.00
CA THR A 28 -9.02 -12.41 12.30
C THR A 28 -8.85 -11.48 11.11
N GLU A 29 -8.18 -10.35 11.30
CA GLU A 29 -7.89 -9.39 10.23
C GLU A 29 -7.04 -10.03 9.12
N LEU A 30 -6.05 -10.84 9.49
CA LEU A 30 -5.24 -11.58 8.54
C LEU A 30 -6.05 -12.58 7.71
N ASP A 31 -6.97 -13.32 8.35
CA ASP A 31 -7.85 -14.27 7.66
C ASP A 31 -8.79 -13.54 6.67
N ASP A 32 -9.35 -12.40 7.08
CA ASP A 32 -10.19 -11.57 6.21
C ASP A 32 -9.39 -11.00 5.03
N MET A 33 -8.18 -10.52 5.28
CA MET A 33 -7.25 -10.07 4.26
C MET A 33 -6.96 -11.16 3.21
N VAL A 34 -6.65 -12.38 3.68
CA VAL A 34 -6.39 -13.53 2.80
C VAL A 34 -7.62 -13.89 1.98
N LYS A 35 -8.81 -13.88 2.60
CA LYS A 35 -10.08 -14.20 1.93
C LYS A 35 -10.42 -13.17 0.84
N GLN A 36 -10.29 -11.89 1.14
CA GLN A 36 -10.54 -10.82 0.17
C GLN A 36 -9.55 -10.89 -1.00
N TRP A 37 -8.26 -11.12 -0.71
CA TRP A 37 -7.24 -11.32 -1.73
C TRP A 37 -7.55 -12.53 -2.64
N ALA A 38 -7.85 -13.69 -2.05
CA ALA A 38 -8.11 -14.91 -2.79
C ALA A 38 -9.38 -14.85 -3.65
N SER A 39 -10.39 -14.08 -3.21
CA SER A 39 -11.64 -13.86 -3.95
C SER A 39 -11.57 -12.66 -4.90
N ALA A 40 -10.44 -11.95 -4.93
CA ALA A 40 -10.24 -10.75 -5.72
C ALA A 40 -11.24 -9.62 -5.44
N ASP A 41 -11.65 -9.48 -4.17
CA ASP A 41 -12.53 -8.42 -3.72
C ASP A 41 -11.75 -7.09 -3.64
N LEU A 42 -11.68 -6.39 -4.77
CA LEU A 42 -10.96 -5.12 -4.86
C LEU A 42 -11.53 -4.05 -3.92
N ILE A 43 -12.85 -4.07 -3.68
CA ILE A 43 -13.52 -3.08 -2.83
C ILE A 43 -13.15 -3.35 -1.37
N GLY A 44 -13.27 -4.61 -0.92
CA GLY A 44 -12.87 -4.98 0.43
C GLY A 44 -11.40 -4.68 0.70
N MET A 45 -10.52 -5.00 -0.26
CA MET A 45 -9.10 -4.74 -0.11
C MET A 45 -8.77 -3.23 -0.14
N GLU A 46 -9.49 -2.42 -0.91
CA GLU A 46 -9.32 -0.96 -0.85
C GLU A 46 -9.70 -0.43 0.53
N GLU A 47 -10.82 -0.89 1.07
CA GLU A 47 -11.24 -0.50 2.41
C GLU A 47 -10.18 -0.84 3.47
N LEU A 48 -9.71 -2.09 3.46
CA LEU A 48 -8.77 -2.62 4.45
C LEU A 48 -7.36 -2.01 4.34
N PHE A 49 -6.86 -1.75 3.12
CA PHE A 49 -5.46 -1.31 2.94
C PHE A 49 -5.29 0.18 2.70
N VAL A 50 -6.35 0.87 2.25
CA VAL A 50 -6.26 2.22 1.70
C VAL A 50 -7.19 3.18 2.42
N THR A 51 -8.50 2.90 2.48
CA THR A 51 -9.49 3.85 3.01
C THR A 51 -9.22 4.18 4.48
N GLU A 52 -9.12 3.16 5.33
CA GLU A 52 -8.93 3.34 6.77
C GLU A 52 -7.65 4.14 7.09
N MET A 53 -6.51 3.72 6.53
CA MET A 53 -5.24 4.43 6.73
C MET A 53 -5.28 5.88 6.19
N LYS A 54 -5.96 6.10 5.05
CA LYS A 54 -6.07 7.43 4.45
C LYS A 54 -6.88 8.39 5.32
N ASP A 55 -7.93 7.89 5.94
CA ASP A 55 -8.86 8.69 6.74
C ASP A 55 -8.34 8.90 8.17
N GLU A 56 -7.75 7.87 8.78
CA GLU A 56 -7.29 7.91 10.17
C GLU A 56 -5.86 8.44 10.32
N GLU A 57 -4.96 8.06 9.42
CA GLU A 57 -3.53 8.36 9.50
C GLU A 57 -2.98 8.93 8.18
N PRO A 58 -3.44 10.12 7.73
CA PRO A 58 -3.17 10.65 6.39
C PRO A 58 -1.66 10.87 6.11
N ASP A 59 -0.88 11.24 7.12
CA ASP A 59 0.57 11.41 6.98
C ASP A 59 1.28 10.05 6.79
N LEU A 60 0.80 9.01 7.48
CA LEU A 60 1.29 7.65 7.31
C LEU A 60 0.91 7.09 5.93
N TYR A 61 -0.34 7.30 5.51
CA TYR A 61 -0.82 6.95 4.17
C TYR A 61 0.04 7.59 3.08
N ALA A 62 0.28 8.90 3.18
CA ALA A 62 1.11 9.63 2.24
C ALA A 62 2.54 9.07 2.19
N ALA A 63 3.14 8.76 3.34
CA ALA A 63 4.50 8.26 3.41
C ALA A 63 4.65 6.80 2.94
N LEU A 64 3.70 5.92 3.28
CA LEU A 64 3.79 4.49 3.00
C LEU A 64 3.30 4.10 1.62
N LEU A 65 2.31 4.80 1.08
CA LEU A 65 1.70 4.49 -0.22
C LEU A 65 1.97 5.59 -1.24
N VAL A 66 1.43 6.79 -1.06
CA VAL A 66 1.43 7.84 -2.12
C VAL A 66 2.84 8.21 -2.56
N ASN A 67 3.69 8.64 -1.63
CA ASN A 67 5.04 9.11 -1.92
C ASN A 67 5.93 7.96 -2.42
N ARG A 68 5.76 6.75 -1.88
CA ARG A 68 6.51 5.57 -2.32
C ARG A 68 6.12 5.15 -3.74
N ASN A 69 4.82 5.11 -4.04
CA ASN A 69 4.33 4.83 -5.39
C ASN A 69 4.85 5.86 -6.38
N ALA A 70 4.73 7.16 -6.06
CA ALA A 70 5.23 8.25 -6.89
C ALA A 70 6.74 8.15 -7.17
N ASN A 71 7.53 7.75 -6.16
CA ASN A 71 8.97 7.53 -6.31
C ASN A 71 9.32 6.29 -7.15
N TRP A 72 8.45 5.28 -7.18
CA TRP A 72 8.65 4.07 -8.00
C TRP A 72 8.31 4.29 -9.46
N VAL A 73 7.29 5.09 -9.78
CA VAL A 73 6.84 5.33 -11.16
C VAL A 73 7.99 5.63 -12.14
N PRO A 74 8.88 6.61 -11.91
CA PRO A 74 9.97 6.88 -12.86
C PRO A 74 10.97 5.72 -12.98
N GLN A 75 11.16 4.94 -11.92
CA GLN A 75 12.04 3.77 -11.95
C GLN A 75 11.43 2.65 -12.79
N ILE A 76 10.11 2.43 -12.66
CA ILE A 76 9.37 1.48 -13.47
C ILE A 76 9.38 1.91 -14.95
N GLU A 77 9.13 3.19 -15.23
CA GLU A 77 9.25 3.76 -16.59
C GLU A 77 10.63 3.46 -17.20
N GLN A 78 11.70 3.64 -16.42
CA GLN A 78 13.06 3.35 -16.86
C GLN A 78 13.30 1.85 -17.11
N MET A 79 12.81 0.98 -16.22
CA MET A 79 12.92 -0.48 -16.41
C MET A 79 12.22 -0.94 -17.69
N LEU A 80 11.05 -0.38 -18.00
CA LEU A 80 10.26 -0.71 -19.19
C LEU A 80 10.91 -0.25 -20.50
N GLN A 81 11.82 0.73 -20.46
CA GLN A 81 12.62 1.12 -21.64
C GLN A 81 13.73 0.11 -21.97
N GLY A 82 14.07 -0.77 -21.03
CA GLY A 82 15.03 -1.85 -21.23
C GLY A 82 14.51 -2.94 -22.15
N SER A 83 15.31 -4.00 -22.31
CA SER A 83 14.92 -5.22 -23.02
C SER A 83 14.67 -6.37 -22.04
N GLY A 84 13.85 -7.34 -22.46
CA GLY A 84 13.51 -8.49 -21.65
C GLY A 84 12.25 -8.28 -20.80
N THR A 85 12.11 -9.08 -19.75
CA THR A 85 10.95 -9.07 -18.85
C THR A 85 11.38 -8.64 -17.46
N THR A 86 10.75 -7.59 -16.92
CA THR A 86 10.94 -7.16 -15.54
C THR A 86 9.81 -7.72 -14.68
N PHE A 87 10.17 -8.38 -13.57
CA PHE A 87 9.22 -8.78 -12.54
C PHE A 87 9.38 -7.87 -11.32
N ILE A 88 8.28 -7.26 -10.87
CA ILE A 88 8.25 -6.34 -9.73
C ILE A 88 7.29 -6.90 -8.69
N ALA A 89 7.81 -7.21 -7.50
CA ALA A 89 7.00 -7.65 -6.36
C ALA A 89 6.74 -6.49 -5.42
N VAL A 90 5.47 -6.26 -5.08
CA VAL A 90 5.01 -5.22 -4.15
C VAL A 90 3.90 -5.78 -3.25
N GLY A 91 3.63 -5.10 -2.13
CA GLY A 91 2.46 -5.40 -1.30
C GLY A 91 1.13 -4.99 -1.96
N ALA A 92 0.03 -5.61 -1.56
CA ALA A 92 -1.30 -5.44 -2.16
C ALA A 92 -1.77 -3.97 -2.16
N GLY A 93 -1.56 -3.23 -1.07
CA GLY A 93 -1.92 -1.81 -0.96
C GLY A 93 -1.25 -0.89 -2.00
N HIS A 94 -0.17 -1.33 -2.66
CA HIS A 94 0.44 -0.56 -3.75
C HIS A 94 -0.29 -0.70 -5.09
N LEU A 95 -1.20 -1.67 -5.23
CA LEU A 95 -1.90 -2.01 -6.46
C LEU A 95 -3.37 -1.58 -6.48
N ILE A 96 -3.89 -1.01 -5.39
CA ILE A 96 -5.32 -0.77 -5.18
C ILE A 96 -5.57 0.70 -4.83
N GLY A 97 -6.73 1.22 -5.23
CA GLY A 97 -7.14 2.59 -4.98
C GLY A 97 -6.57 3.62 -5.97
N PRO A 98 -7.01 4.88 -5.85
CA PRO A 98 -6.73 5.95 -6.83
C PRO A 98 -5.26 6.39 -6.84
N ASP A 99 -4.56 6.23 -5.72
CA ASP A 99 -3.14 6.60 -5.56
C ASP A 99 -2.19 5.40 -5.73
N SER A 100 -2.68 4.29 -6.31
CA SER A 100 -1.87 3.09 -6.59
C SER A 100 -0.81 3.33 -7.67
N VAL A 101 0.26 2.53 -7.64
CA VAL A 101 1.32 2.62 -8.66
C VAL A 101 0.77 2.34 -10.06
N ILE A 102 -0.21 1.44 -10.18
CA ILE A 102 -0.86 1.12 -11.46
C ILE A 102 -1.71 2.29 -11.98
N ALA A 103 -2.41 3.02 -11.11
CA ALA A 103 -3.17 4.20 -11.51
C ALA A 103 -2.23 5.32 -11.97
N MET A 104 -1.12 5.53 -11.25
CA MET A 104 -0.11 6.52 -11.63
C MET A 104 0.59 6.19 -12.95
N LEU A 105 0.88 4.90 -13.21
CA LEU A 105 1.41 4.44 -14.50
C LEU A 105 0.40 4.60 -15.64
N ALA A 106 -0.88 4.29 -15.39
CA ALA A 106 -1.93 4.46 -16.38
C ALA A 106 -2.10 5.93 -16.80
N ALA A 107 -1.98 6.87 -15.86
CA ALA A 107 -1.97 8.31 -16.14
C ALA A 107 -0.81 8.76 -17.06
N LYS A 108 0.25 7.94 -17.17
CA LYS A 108 1.39 8.13 -18.08
C LYS A 108 1.29 7.32 -19.37
N GLY A 109 0.16 6.64 -19.60
CA GLY A 109 -0.07 5.81 -20.78
C GLY A 109 0.50 4.39 -20.68
N ILE A 110 0.96 3.97 -19.50
CA ILE A 110 1.42 2.60 -19.25
C ILE A 110 0.28 1.84 -18.58
N VAL A 111 -0.43 1.02 -19.37
CA VAL A 111 -1.61 0.28 -18.90
C VAL A 111 -1.18 -1.10 -18.40
N ALA A 112 -1.58 -1.43 -17.17
CA ALA A 112 -1.45 -2.77 -16.63
C ALA A 112 -2.69 -3.60 -16.98
N GLU A 113 -2.47 -4.85 -17.36
CA GLU A 113 -3.54 -5.84 -17.52
C GLU A 113 -3.44 -6.89 -16.42
N ARG A 114 -4.57 -7.22 -15.82
CA ARG A 114 -4.63 -8.28 -14.81
C ARG A 114 -4.60 -9.62 -15.51
N VAL A 115 -3.59 -10.43 -15.20
CA VAL A 115 -3.45 -11.81 -15.69
C VAL A 115 -3.92 -12.75 -14.59
N GLN A 116 -4.87 -13.63 -14.90
CA GLN A 116 -5.45 -14.63 -14.00
C GLN A 116 -5.50 -15.99 -14.70
#